data_AF-A0A191MWR7-F1
#
_entry.id   AF-A0A191MWR7-F1
#
_cell.length_a   1.000
_cell.length_b   1.000
_cell.length_c   1.000
_cell.angle_alpha   90.00
_cell.angle_beta   90.00
_cell.angle_gamma   90.00
#
_symmetry.space_group_name_H-M   'P 1'
#
loop_
_entity.id
_entity.type
_entity.pdbx_description
1 polymer ?
#
loop_
_entity_poly.entity_id
_entity_poly.type
_entity_poly.pdbx_seq_one_letter_code
_entity_poly.pdbx_strand_id
1 'polypeptide(L)'
;MVIEREQYYIDTLKPEYNLLKIAGSSLGYSHTEETIAKFKARSRTSEQTAKLQEHLTKHNASEEQRIKARERMIAINKNKGIKVDVTDIRTQITTSYTSMRKAAEGLSTDFKSLQYNERVQKEKGEIKLFKKYYQITIIRE
;
A
#
# COMPACT_ATOMS: atom_id res chain seq x y z
N MET A 1 -35.22 -18.88 -22.18
CA MET A 1 -35.46 -19.01 -20.72
C MET A 1 -35.08 -20.41 -20.25
N VAL A 2 -33.79 -20.75 -20.23
CA VAL A 2 -33.31 -22.03 -19.66
C VAL A 2 -32.99 -21.83 -18.18
N ILE A 3 -32.30 -20.74 -17.85
CA ILE A 3 -31.91 -20.37 -16.48
C ILE A 3 -33.12 -20.24 -15.53
N GLU A 4 -34.21 -19.62 -15.96
CA GLU A 4 -35.42 -19.48 -15.13
C GLU A 4 -36.08 -20.82 -14.80
N ARG A 5 -36.05 -21.76 -15.76
CA ARG A 5 -36.60 -23.10 -15.57
C ARG A 5 -35.68 -23.96 -14.69
N GLU A 6 -34.36 -23.78 -14.78
CA GLU A 6 -33.39 -24.37 -13.86
C GLU A 6 -33.59 -23.86 -12.44
N GLN A 7 -33.77 -22.55 -12.26
CA GLN A 7 -34.05 -21.95 -10.94
C GLN A 7 -35.35 -22.51 -10.36
N TYR A 8 -36.41 -22.62 -11.16
CA TYR A 8 -37.67 -23.24 -10.75
C TYR A 8 -37.48 -24.66 -10.20
N TYR A 9 -36.70 -25.51 -10.86
CA TYR A 9 -36.43 -26.87 -10.38
C TYR A 9 -35.51 -26.89 -9.15
N ILE A 10 -34.51 -26.01 -9.06
CA ILE A 10 -33.65 -25.89 -7.87
C ILE A 10 -34.48 -25.53 -6.63
N ASP A 11 -35.39 -24.57 -6.77
CA ASP A 11 -36.22 -24.09 -5.67
C ASP A 11 -37.30 -25.10 -5.27
N THR A 12 -37.83 -25.84 -6.25
CA THR A 12 -38.89 -26.84 -6.06
C THR A 12 -38.34 -28.15 -5.48
N LEU A 13 -37.25 -28.67 -6.06
CA LEU A 13 -36.72 -29.99 -5.72
C LEU A 13 -35.75 -29.97 -4.52
N LYS A 14 -35.19 -28.80 -4.18
CA LYS A 14 -34.24 -28.60 -3.06
C LYS A 14 -33.26 -29.76 -2.90
N PRO A 15 -32.40 -30.01 -3.90
CA PRO A 15 -31.56 -31.21 -3.90
C PRO A 15 -30.58 -31.16 -2.73
N GLU A 16 -30.42 -32.28 -2.03
CA GLU A 16 -29.54 -32.41 -0.85
C GLU A 16 -28.08 -32.03 -1.14
N TYR A 17 -27.60 -32.30 -2.36
CA TYR A 17 -26.23 -32.04 -2.80
C TYR A 17 -26.00 -30.65 -3.42
N ASN A 18 -27.04 -29.80 -3.52
CA ASN A 18 -26.88 -28.56 -4.26
C ASN A 18 -26.18 -27.47 -3.43
N LEU A 19 -24.88 -27.26 -3.70
CA LEU A 19 -24.06 -26.21 -3.10
C LEU A 19 -24.35 -24.81 -3.70
N LEU A 20 -24.94 -24.74 -4.91
CA LEU A 20 -25.19 -23.50 -5.65
C LEU A 20 -26.69 -23.21 -5.74
N LYS A 21 -27.13 -22.20 -4.98
CA LYS A 21 -28.56 -21.86 -4.82
C LYS A 21 -29.16 -21.09 -6.00
N ILE A 22 -28.31 -20.49 -6.83
CA ILE A 22 -28.72 -19.62 -7.94
C ILE A 22 -28.28 -20.26 -9.26
N ALA A 23 -29.23 -20.49 -10.16
CA ALA A 23 -28.99 -21.03 -11.49
C ALA A 23 -28.03 -20.13 -12.28
N GLY A 24 -27.03 -20.73 -12.93
CA GLY A 24 -26.00 -20.01 -13.69
C GLY A 24 -24.99 -19.23 -12.85
N SER A 25 -25.06 -19.28 -11.51
CA SER A 25 -24.12 -18.59 -10.63
C SER A 25 -23.24 -19.59 -9.88
N SER A 26 -21.92 -19.41 -9.95
CA SER A 26 -20.95 -20.13 -9.13
C SER A 26 -20.68 -19.45 -7.78
N LEU A 27 -21.46 -18.42 -7.44
CA LEU A 27 -21.30 -17.68 -6.19
C LEU A 27 -21.55 -18.61 -4.99
N GLY A 28 -20.52 -18.80 -4.16
CA GLY A 28 -20.55 -19.71 -3.01
C GLY A 28 -19.81 -21.02 -3.22
N TYR A 29 -19.42 -21.36 -4.45
CA TYR A 29 -18.55 -22.50 -4.69
C TYR A 29 -17.10 -22.20 -4.27
N SER A 30 -16.55 -23.04 -3.39
CA SER A 30 -15.14 -23.00 -3.00
C SER A 30 -14.38 -24.10 -3.74
N HIS A 31 -13.31 -23.73 -4.46
CA HIS A 31 -12.44 -24.70 -5.11
C HIS A 31 -11.73 -25.59 -4.09
N THR A 32 -11.55 -26.87 -4.43
CA THR A 32 -10.72 -27.77 -3.62
C THR A 32 -9.27 -27.31 -3.58
N GLU A 33 -8.56 -27.63 -2.51
CA GLU A 33 -7.15 -27.26 -2.32
C GLU A 33 -6.27 -27.74 -3.48
N GLU A 34 -6.53 -28.95 -3.99
CA GLU A 34 -5.84 -29.51 -5.17
C GLU A 34 -6.02 -28.65 -6.42
N THR A 35 -7.22 -28.12 -6.63
CA THR A 35 -7.55 -27.27 -7.77
C THR A 35 -6.87 -25.90 -7.65
N ILE A 36 -6.87 -25.33 -6.44
CA ILE A 36 -6.15 -24.09 -6.13
C ILE A 36 -4.65 -24.26 -6.37
N ALA A 37 -4.08 -25.40 -5.96
CA ALA A 37 -2.66 -25.71 -6.20
C ALA A 37 -2.34 -25.76 -7.69
N LYS A 38 -3.18 -26.40 -8.51
CA LYS A 38 -3.04 -26.42 -9.98
C LYS A 38 -3.08 -25.02 -10.60
N PHE A 39 -3.96 -24.13 -10.11
CA PHE A 39 -4.01 -22.75 -10.59
C PHE A 39 -2.76 -21.95 -10.22
N LYS A 40 -2.23 -22.14 -9.02
CA LYS A 40 -0.97 -21.49 -8.58
C LYS A 40 0.24 -22.01 -9.36
N ALA A 41 0.28 -23.30 -9.67
CA ALA A 41 1.37 -23.92 -10.42
C ALA A 41 1.36 -23.56 -11.92
N ARG A 42 0.28 -22.96 -12.43
CA ARG A 42 0.18 -22.57 -13.83
C ARG A 42 1.05 -21.35 -14.13
N SER A 43 2.15 -21.58 -14.84
CA SER A 43 2.95 -20.51 -15.44
C SER A 43 2.26 -19.93 -16.68
N ARG A 44 2.40 -18.61 -16.87
CA ARG A 44 1.91 -17.93 -18.08
C ARG A 44 2.85 -18.21 -19.24
N THR A 45 2.31 -18.35 -20.44
CA THR A 45 3.13 -18.41 -21.66
C THR A 45 3.69 -17.02 -21.98
N SER A 46 4.77 -16.97 -22.77
CA SER A 46 5.38 -15.71 -23.22
C SER A 46 4.35 -14.78 -23.89
N GLU A 47 3.48 -15.32 -24.75
CA GLU A 47 2.41 -14.57 -25.42
C GLU A 47 1.40 -13.96 -24.44
N GLN A 48 1.02 -14.71 -23.40
CA GLN A 48 0.10 -14.22 -22.37
C GLN A 48 0.74 -13.10 -21.54
N THR A 49 2.04 -13.20 -21.27
CA THR A 49 2.78 -12.14 -20.57
C THR A 49 2.90 -10.88 -21.43
N ALA A 50 3.14 -11.03 -22.74
CA ALA A 50 3.21 -9.91 -23.67
C ALA A 50 1.87 -9.15 -23.77
N LYS A 51 0.74 -9.87 -23.91
CA LYS A 51 -0.60 -9.26 -23.92
C LYS A 51 -0.90 -8.51 -22.63
N LEU A 52 -0.49 -9.04 -21.47
CA LEU A 52 -0.64 -8.36 -20.19
C LEU A 52 0.19 -7.08 -20.12
N GLN A 53 1.45 -7.14 -20.58
CA GLN A 53 2.33 -5.96 -20.62
C GLN A 53 1.74 -4.88 -21.51
N GLU A 54 1.26 -5.22 -22.70
CA GLU A 54 0.62 -4.27 -23.63
C GLU A 54 -0.64 -3.61 -23.04
N HIS A 55 -1.46 -4.38 -22.31
CA HIS A 55 -2.61 -3.81 -21.62
C HIS A 55 -2.19 -2.82 -20.50
N LEU A 56 -1.17 -3.17 -19.73
CA LEU A 56 -0.67 -2.33 -18.64
C LEU A 56 -0.01 -1.04 -19.16
N THR A 57 0.70 -1.10 -20.28
CA THR A 57 1.28 0.10 -20.89
C THR A 57 0.17 1.03 -21.39
N LYS A 58 -0.89 0.52 -22.04
CA LYS A 58 -2.05 1.32 -22.45
C LYS A 58 -2.73 2.01 -21.27
N HIS A 59 -2.94 1.32 -20.15
CA HIS A 59 -3.55 1.92 -18.95
C HIS A 59 -2.62 2.91 -18.22
N ASN A 60 -1.30 2.86 -18.46
CA ASN A 60 -0.36 3.84 -17.91
C ASN A 60 0.00 4.95 -18.91
N ALA A 61 -0.53 4.89 -20.14
CA ALA A 61 -0.19 5.83 -21.21
C ALA A 61 -0.93 7.17 -21.08
N SER A 62 -2.11 7.19 -20.44
CA SER A 62 -2.84 8.45 -20.23
C SER A 62 -2.16 9.29 -19.16
N GLU A 63 -1.80 10.53 -19.52
CA GLU A 63 -1.18 11.51 -18.62
C GLU A 63 -2.08 11.78 -17.41
N GLU A 64 -3.40 11.81 -17.60
CA GLU A 64 -4.38 12.01 -16.52
C GLU A 64 -4.32 10.90 -15.47
N GLN A 65 -4.18 9.64 -15.89
CA GLN A 65 -4.11 8.50 -14.98
C GLN A 65 -2.80 8.52 -14.18
N ARG A 66 -1.70 8.94 -14.80
CA ARG A 66 -0.40 9.12 -14.15
C ARG A 66 -0.45 10.22 -13.08
N ILE A 67 -1.07 11.36 -13.40
CA ILE A 67 -1.26 12.46 -12.45
C ILE A 67 -2.12 12.01 -11.27
N LYS A 68 -3.29 11.41 -11.52
CA LYS A 68 -4.18 10.88 -10.46
C LYS A 68 -3.49 9.82 -9.59
N ALA A 69 -2.64 8.98 -10.16
CA ALA A 69 -1.86 8.01 -9.40
C ALA A 69 -0.81 8.71 -8.51
N ARG A 70 -0.10 9.72 -9.03
CA ARG A 70 0.88 10.51 -8.29
C ARG A 70 0.23 11.29 -7.14
N GLU A 71 -0.91 11.93 -7.39
CA GLU A 71 -1.68 12.66 -6.36
C GLU A 71 -2.12 11.74 -5.22
N ARG A 72 -2.66 10.56 -5.55
CA ARG A 72 -3.02 9.54 -4.56
C ARG A 72 -1.82 9.13 -3.70
N MET A 73 -0.66 8.93 -4.31
CA MET A 73 0.56 8.60 -3.56
C MET A 73 1.00 9.74 -2.63
N ILE A 74 0.92 10.99 -3.08
CA ILE A 74 1.24 12.16 -2.25
C ILE A 74 0.27 12.24 -1.05
N ALA A 75 -1.02 12.04 -1.27
CA ALA A 75 -2.02 12.05 -0.19
C ALA A 75 -1.78 10.93 0.84
N ILE A 76 -1.48 9.71 0.38
CA ILE A 76 -1.15 8.59 1.28
C ILE A 76 0.11 8.90 2.09
N ASN A 77 1.16 9.42 1.46
CA ASN A 77 2.40 9.77 2.15
C ASN A 77 2.21 10.92 3.14
N LYS A 78 1.31 11.86 2.87
CA LYS A 78 0.97 12.95 3.80
C LYS A 78 0.26 12.41 5.04
N ASN A 79 -0.62 11.43 4.88
CA ASN A 79 -1.39 10.87 5.99
C ASN A 79 -0.60 9.82 6.81
N LYS A 80 0.25 9.02 6.16
CA LYS A 80 1.06 7.97 6.82
C LYS A 80 2.49 8.42 7.15
N GLY A 81 2.83 9.67 6.84
CA GLY A 81 4.16 10.22 7.07
C GLY A 81 4.44 10.42 8.56
N ILE A 82 5.64 10.05 8.99
CA ILE A 82 6.10 10.27 10.37
C ILE A 82 6.54 11.72 10.52
N LYS A 83 5.90 12.46 11.44
CA LYS A 83 6.21 13.86 11.74
C LYS A 83 7.51 13.98 12.53
N VAL A 84 8.19 15.11 12.38
CA VAL A 84 9.48 15.37 13.02
C VAL A 84 9.51 16.80 13.55
N ASP A 85 9.76 16.92 14.85
CA ASP A 85 9.94 18.20 15.52
C ASP A 85 11.42 18.49 15.68
N VAL A 86 11.82 19.70 15.29
CA VAL A 86 13.18 20.20 15.45
C VAL A 86 13.14 21.41 16.37
N THR A 87 13.72 21.26 17.55
CA THR A 87 13.85 22.33 18.54
C THR A 87 15.27 22.87 18.54
N ASP A 88 15.43 24.17 18.31
CA ASP A 88 16.72 24.84 18.48
C ASP A 88 16.87 25.28 19.94
N ILE A 89 17.91 24.79 20.62
CA ILE A 89 18.15 25.11 22.03
C ILE A 89 18.53 26.56 22.28
N ARG A 90 19.04 27.28 21.26
CA ARG A 90 19.49 28.66 21.41
C ARG A 90 18.33 29.65 21.37
N THR A 91 17.36 29.36 20.50
CA THR A 91 16.20 30.23 20.26
C THR A 91 14.93 29.72 20.93
N GLN A 92 14.94 28.47 21.42
CA GLN A 92 13.78 27.74 21.96
C GLN A 92 12.61 27.61 20.95
N ILE A 93 12.88 27.84 19.67
CA ILE A 93 11.88 27.70 18.60
C ILE A 93 11.81 26.23 18.19
N THR A 94 10.59 25.69 18.21
CA THR A 94 10.30 24.34 17.70
C THR A 94 9.60 24.44 16.36
N THR A 95 10.19 23.81 15.34
CA THR A 95 9.63 23.73 13.99
C THR A 95 9.19 22.30 13.72
N SER A 96 7.91 22.11 13.43
CA SER A 96 7.32 20.82 13.06
C SER A 96 7.40 20.60 11.54
N TYR A 97 7.92 19.45 11.13
CA TYR A 97 8.02 19.03 9.73
C TYR A 97 7.15 17.79 9.47
N THR A 98 6.61 17.71 8.25
CA THR A 98 5.81 16.56 7.79
C THR A 98 6.62 15.27 7.59
N SER A 99 7.95 15.38 7.47
CA SER A 99 8.83 14.23 7.31
C SER A 99 10.27 14.58 7.67
N MET A 100 11.08 13.56 7.99
CA MET A 100 12.52 13.69 8.18
C MET A 100 13.24 14.32 6.98
N ARG A 101 12.82 14.03 5.73
CA ARG A 101 13.44 14.66 4.56
C ARG A 101 13.18 16.17 4.52
N LYS A 102 11.97 16.60 4.85
CA LYS A 102 11.62 18.02 4.93
C LYS A 102 12.38 18.73 6.05
N ALA A 103 12.58 18.07 7.19
CA ALA A 103 13.45 18.58 8.25
C ALA A 103 14.91 18.71 7.78
N ALA A 104 15.42 17.72 7.02
CA ALA A 104 16.77 17.74 6.48
C ALA A 104 16.99 18.90 5.49
N GLU A 105 16.02 19.16 4.62
CA GLU A 105 15.99 20.32 3.71
C GLU A 105 16.05 21.62 4.50
N GLY A 106 15.21 21.78 5.54
CA GLY A 106 15.20 22.98 6.39
C GLY A 106 16.53 23.22 7.12
N LEU A 107 17.23 22.15 7.51
CA LEU A 107 18.54 22.21 8.18
C LEU A 107 19.73 22.26 7.20
N SER A 108 19.47 22.27 5.89
CA SER A 108 20.48 22.16 4.83
C SER A 108 21.45 20.99 5.08
N THR A 109 20.89 19.81 5.30
CA THR A 109 21.64 18.56 5.56
C THR A 109 21.10 17.41 4.75
N ASP A 110 21.92 16.37 4.58
CA ASP A 110 21.45 15.12 4.00
C ASP A 110 20.55 14.35 4.97
N PHE A 111 19.50 13.74 4.44
CA PHE A 111 18.54 12.94 5.19
C PHE A 111 19.21 11.80 5.99
N LYS A 112 20.25 11.15 5.44
CA LYS A 112 20.95 10.07 6.14
C LYS A 112 21.60 10.54 7.43
N SER A 113 21.97 11.82 7.52
CA SER A 113 22.54 12.39 8.74
C SER A 113 21.53 12.43 9.88
N LEU A 114 20.27 12.78 9.57
CA LEU A 114 19.19 12.76 10.58
C LEU A 114 18.82 11.32 10.95
N GLN A 115 18.77 10.41 9.97
CA GLN A 115 18.50 8.99 10.21
C GLN A 115 19.59 8.34 11.07
N TYR A 116 20.85 8.66 10.82
CA TYR A 116 21.97 8.22 11.66
C TYR A 116 21.82 8.73 13.09
N ASN A 117 21.46 10.01 13.26
CA ASN A 117 21.23 10.57 14.60
C ASN A 117 20.08 9.84 15.32
N GLU A 118 18.93 9.64 14.68
CA GLU A 118 17.82 8.86 15.24
C GLU A 118 18.28 7.47 15.72
N ARG A 119 19.06 6.76 14.91
CA ARG A 119 19.57 5.44 15.26
C ARG A 119 20.44 5.50 16.51
N VAL A 120 21.37 6.45 16.59
CA VAL A 120 22.25 6.63 17.75
C VAL A 120 21.46 7.00 19.01
N GLN A 121 20.41 7.82 18.90
CA GLN A 121 19.55 8.16 20.04
C GLN A 121 18.84 6.92 20.59
N LYS A 122 18.37 6.03 19.71
CA LYS A 122 17.75 4.76 20.13
C LYS A 122 18.73 3.80 20.78
N GLU A 123 19.94 3.70 20.23
CA GLU A 123 20.99 2.83 20.77
C GLU A 123 21.45 3.28 22.16
N LYS A 124 21.53 4.59 22.40
CA LYS A 124 22.00 5.15 23.67
C LYS A 124 20.90 5.43 24.69
N GLY A 125 19.64 5.52 24.27
CA GLY A 125 18.53 5.92 25.12
C GLY A 125 18.57 7.39 25.56
N GLU A 126 19.43 8.21 24.95
CA GLU A 126 19.66 9.61 25.30
C GLU A 126 19.45 10.53 24.10
N ILE A 127 18.98 11.75 24.37
CA ILE A 127 18.72 12.77 23.35
C ILE A 127 20.06 13.39 22.92
N LYS A 128 20.52 13.04 21.72
CA LYS A 128 21.75 13.58 21.13
C LYS A 128 21.46 14.79 20.25
N LEU A 129 22.00 15.94 20.66
CA LEU A 129 21.92 17.18 19.89
C LEU A 129 22.58 17.02 18.51
N PHE A 130 21.81 17.32 17.47
CA PHE A 130 22.28 17.42 16.10
C PHE A 130 22.96 18.78 15.86
N LYS A 131 24.12 18.78 15.19
CA LYS A 131 24.97 19.98 15.00
C LYS A 131 25.15 20.82 16.29
N LYS A 132 25.19 20.17 17.46
CA LYS A 132 25.31 20.78 18.81
C LYS A 132 24.12 21.63 19.30
N TYR A 133 23.19 22.05 18.44
CA TYR A 133 22.12 22.99 18.81
C TYR A 133 20.70 22.51 18.55
N TYR A 134 20.52 21.48 17.71
CA TYR A 134 19.18 21.02 17.33
C TYR A 134 18.83 19.73 18.05
N GLN A 135 17.75 19.75 18.80
CA GLN A 135 17.08 18.56 19.30
C GLN A 135 16.08 18.09 18.25
N ILE A 136 16.16 16.81 17.85
CA ILE A 136 15.27 16.22 16.85
C ILE A 136 14.45 15.15 17.53
N THR A 137 13.13 15.32 17.52
CA THR A 137 12.17 14.37 18.09
C THR A 137 11.28 13.83 16.98
N ILE A 138 11.20 12.52 16.85
CA ILE A 138 10.39 11.86 15.82
C ILE A 138 9.09 11.40 16.48
N ILE A 139 7.97 11.94 16.02
CA ILE A 139 6.65 11.63 16.55
C ILE A 139 6.12 10.41 15.80
N ARG A 140 6.12 9.27 16.49
CA ARG A 140 5.48 8.04 16.05
C ARG A 140 4.17 7.93 16.83
N GLU A 141 3.06 8.32 16.21
CA GLU A 141 1.71 8.00 16.68
C GLU A 141 1.45 6.49 16.54
#